data_AF-A0A369QR50-F1
#
_entry.id   AF-A0A369QR50-F1
#
_cell.length_a   1.000
_cell.length_b   1.000
_cell.length_c   1.000
_cell.angle_alpha   90.00
_cell.angle_beta   90.00
_cell.angle_gamma   90.00
#
_symmetry.space_group_name_H-M   'P 1'
#
loop_
_entity.id
_entity.type
_entity.pdbx_description
1 polymer ?
#
loop_
_entity_poly.entity_id
_entity_poly.type
_entity_poly.pdbx_seq_one_letter_code
_entity_poly.pdbx_strand_id
1 'polypeptide(L)'
;MQWRKLVYFIILIVALTGCDKNRIFEENQDIPNNSWQIRNVPQFSFTIQEPASTYNIYFNVRNAIFYEFYNLYLRAELLDPDGKPLDVKLHEMYLMDKTTGKPLGDGSGDIFDHQFLAIKNFKFPKAGTYTIRLKQYMRKDPLPGVMAVGIRVEKIIP
;
A
#
# COMPACT_ATOMS: atom_id res chain seq x y z
N MET A 1 9.04 39.65 27.67
CA MET A 1 10.03 38.70 27.09
C MET A 1 9.50 37.28 26.90
N GLN A 2 8.50 36.82 27.67
CA GLN A 2 7.98 35.44 27.57
C GLN A 2 6.98 35.22 26.41
N TRP A 3 6.26 36.25 25.96
CA TRP A 3 5.28 36.15 24.86
C TRP A 3 5.91 35.80 23.51
N ARG A 4 7.11 36.30 23.22
CA ARG A 4 7.85 35.95 22.00
C ARG A 4 8.19 34.46 21.96
N LYS A 5 8.61 33.89 23.11
CA LYS A 5 8.87 32.44 23.24
C LYS A 5 7.60 31.61 23.06
N LEU A 6 6.46 32.10 23.57
CA LEU A 6 5.15 31.46 23.37
C LEU A 6 4.74 31.43 21.89
N VAL A 7 4.95 32.55 21.17
CA VAL A 7 4.66 32.66 19.74
C VAL A 7 5.56 31.72 18.92
N TYR A 8 6.87 31.65 19.23
CA TYR A 8 7.76 30.68 18.57
C TYR A 8 7.38 29.23 18.85
N PHE A 9 6.89 28.92 20.06
CA PHE A 9 6.40 27.59 20.42
C PHE A 9 5.11 27.23 19.67
N ILE A 10 4.19 28.18 19.52
CA ILE A 10 2.94 27.98 18.76
C ILE A 10 3.22 27.84 17.26
N ILE A 11 4.15 28.61 16.69
CA ILE A 11 4.59 28.47 15.29
C ILE A 11 5.24 27.09 15.05
N LEU A 12 6.03 26.60 16.01
CA LEU A 12 6.64 25.26 15.95
C LEU A 12 5.59 24.14 15.98
N ILE A 13 4.51 24.30 16.75
CA ILE A 13 3.41 23.33 16.81
C ILE A 13 2.61 23.30 15.51
N VAL A 14 2.33 24.44 14.89
CA VAL A 14 1.59 24.51 13.62
C VAL A 14 2.41 23.89 12.47
N ALA A 15 3.75 24.05 12.49
CA ALA A 15 4.64 23.46 11.50
C ALA A 15 4.70 21.92 11.52
N LEU A 16 4.24 21.27 12.58
CA LEU A 16 4.22 19.80 12.71
C LEU A 16 2.93 19.16 12.18
N THR A 17 1.96 19.96 11.70
CA THR A 17 0.71 19.43 11.12
C THR A 17 0.87 19.11 9.63
N GLY A 18 1.78 18.19 9.31
CA GLY A 18 1.89 17.59 7.97
C GLY A 18 0.75 16.59 7.73
N CYS A 19 -0.49 17.09 7.59
CA CYS A 19 -1.61 16.24 7.23
C CYS A 19 -1.53 15.95 5.72
N ASP A 20 -1.30 14.68 5.38
CA ASP A 20 -1.40 14.19 4.01
C ASP A 20 -2.89 14.21 3.58
N LYS A 21 -3.34 15.37 3.11
CA LYS A 21 -4.76 15.65 2.81
C LYS A 21 -5.35 14.77 1.71
N ASN A 22 -4.49 14.11 0.93
CA ASN A 22 -4.90 13.32 -0.22
C ASN A 22 -5.16 11.85 0.16
N ARG A 23 -4.60 11.40 1.28
CA ARG A 23 -4.71 10.02 1.74
C ARG A 23 -6.07 9.75 2.36
N ILE A 24 -6.85 8.89 1.71
CA ILE A 24 -8.17 8.45 2.17
C ILE A 24 -8.05 7.22 3.06
N PHE A 25 -7.13 6.33 2.72
CA PHE A 25 -6.91 5.08 3.43
C PHE A 25 -5.46 4.63 3.27
N GLU A 26 -4.87 4.08 4.32
CA GLU A 26 -3.61 3.37 4.26
C GLU A 26 -3.52 2.38 5.41
N GLU A 27 -3.27 1.12 5.07
CA GLU A 27 -3.11 0.04 6.04
C GLU A 27 -2.11 -0.97 5.51
N ASN A 28 -1.28 -1.49 6.41
CA ASN A 28 -0.38 -2.61 6.16
C ASN A 28 -0.69 -3.72 7.17
N GLN A 29 -0.77 -4.95 6.70
CA GLN A 29 -0.96 -6.15 7.52
C GLN A 29 0.33 -6.97 7.49
N ASP A 30 0.80 -7.35 8.68
CA ASP A 30 1.96 -8.22 8.84
C ASP A 30 1.65 -9.64 8.34
N ILE A 31 2.63 -10.23 7.68
CA ILE A 31 2.59 -11.63 7.23
C ILE A 31 3.19 -12.50 8.35
N PRO A 32 2.42 -13.47 8.88
CA PRO A 32 2.92 -14.35 9.93
C PRO A 32 4.21 -15.07 9.53
N ASN A 33 5.19 -15.09 10.43
CA ASN A 33 6.50 -15.72 10.25
C ASN A 33 7.29 -15.23 9.02
N ASN A 34 6.96 -14.03 8.49
CA ASN A 34 7.57 -13.48 7.27
C ASN A 34 7.50 -14.45 6.08
N SER A 35 6.44 -15.26 6.01
CA SER A 35 6.30 -16.34 5.03
C SER A 35 4.87 -16.39 4.52
N TRP A 36 4.64 -15.83 3.33
CA TRP A 36 3.30 -15.58 2.83
C TRP A 36 2.69 -16.83 2.21
N GLN A 37 1.77 -17.44 2.94
CA GLN A 37 0.97 -18.57 2.45
C GLN A 37 -0.06 -18.13 1.42
N ILE A 38 -0.27 -18.91 0.36
CA ILE A 38 -1.26 -18.59 -0.69
C ILE A 38 -2.71 -18.53 -0.19
N ARG A 39 -2.99 -19.22 0.92
CA ARG A 39 -4.30 -19.21 1.61
C ARG A 39 -4.49 -17.98 2.51
N ASN A 40 -3.40 -17.31 2.89
CA ASN A 40 -3.48 -16.04 3.62
C ASN A 40 -3.75 -14.94 2.59
N VAL A 41 -4.97 -14.41 2.61
CA VAL A 41 -5.43 -13.36 1.68
C VAL A 41 -5.76 -12.11 2.49
N PRO A 42 -4.77 -11.24 2.76
CA PRO A 42 -5.00 -9.94 3.39
C PRO A 42 -6.13 -9.17 2.69
N GLN A 43 -7.02 -8.62 3.50
CA GLN A 43 -8.21 -7.92 3.05
C GLN A 43 -8.26 -6.53 3.69
N PHE A 44 -8.51 -5.53 2.85
CA PHE A 44 -8.50 -4.12 3.25
C PHE A 44 -9.82 -3.48 2.82
N SER A 45 -10.53 -2.85 3.75
CA SER A 45 -11.82 -2.22 3.50
C SER A 45 -11.73 -0.71 3.70
N PHE A 46 -12.17 0.06 2.71
CA PHE A 46 -12.09 1.52 2.71
C PHE A 46 -13.36 2.15 2.15
N THR A 47 -13.70 3.35 2.60
CA THR A 47 -14.95 4.02 2.24
C THR A 47 -14.71 5.16 1.26
N ILE A 48 -15.46 5.15 0.16
CA ILE A 48 -15.47 6.22 -0.84
C ILE A 48 -16.74 7.06 -0.66
N GLN A 49 -16.57 8.36 -0.40
CA GLN A 49 -17.66 9.32 -0.25
C GLN A 49 -17.98 10.09 -1.54
N GLU A 50 -16.96 10.36 -2.36
CA GLU A 50 -17.07 11.22 -3.55
C GLU A 50 -16.75 10.45 -4.85
N PRO A 51 -17.66 9.63 -5.39
CA PRO A 51 -17.41 8.82 -6.58
C PRO A 51 -17.10 9.62 -7.86
N ALA A 52 -17.45 10.91 -7.90
CA ALA A 52 -17.10 11.80 -9.01
C ALA A 52 -15.58 12.10 -9.11
N SER A 53 -14.85 11.91 -8.01
CA SER A 53 -13.40 12.13 -7.95
C SER A 53 -12.62 10.95 -8.52
N THR A 54 -11.38 11.22 -8.93
CA THR A 54 -10.41 10.19 -9.31
C THR A 54 -9.49 9.83 -8.16
N TYR A 55 -9.09 8.56 -8.10
CA TYR A 55 -8.27 8.02 -7.03
C TYR A 55 -7.08 7.22 -7.59
N ASN A 56 -5.97 7.25 -6.87
CA ASN A 56 -4.86 6.33 -7.07
C ASN A 56 -4.89 5.26 -5.98
N ILE A 57 -4.62 4.03 -6.36
CA ILE A 57 -4.48 2.90 -5.44
C ILE A 57 -3.07 2.38 -5.57
N TYR A 58 -2.37 2.30 -4.45
CA TYR A 58 -1.02 1.78 -4.35
C TYR A 58 -1.02 0.49 -3.55
N PHE A 59 -0.10 -0.40 -3.88
CA PHE A 59 0.22 -1.56 -3.08
C PHE A 59 1.53 -1.33 -2.35
N ASN A 60 1.49 -1.57 -1.04
CA ASN A 60 2.64 -1.54 -0.18
C ASN A 60 3.15 -2.96 0.01
N VAL A 61 4.45 -3.17 -0.08
CA VAL A 61 5.10 -4.46 0.16
C VAL A 61 6.34 -4.21 1.00
N ARG A 62 6.45 -4.93 2.12
CA ARG A 62 7.69 -5.01 2.91
C ARG A 62 8.31 -6.37 2.71
N ASN A 63 9.56 -6.41 2.27
CA ASN A 63 10.32 -7.64 2.19
C ASN A 63 11.65 -7.56 2.93
N ALA A 64 12.12 -8.73 3.37
CA ALA A 64 13.45 -8.92 3.89
C ALA A 64 14.46 -9.13 2.74
N ILE A 65 15.74 -8.93 3.03
CA ILE A 65 16.85 -9.12 2.09
C ILE A 65 16.98 -10.55 1.58
N PHE A 66 16.53 -11.54 2.37
CA PHE A 66 16.58 -12.96 2.00
C PHE A 66 15.43 -13.40 1.09
N TYR A 67 14.52 -12.49 0.69
CA TYR A 67 13.54 -12.77 -0.36
C TYR A 67 14.28 -13.17 -1.65
N GLU A 68 13.93 -14.32 -2.24
CA GLU A 68 14.77 -14.97 -3.25
C GLU A 68 14.51 -14.52 -4.70
N PHE A 69 13.49 -13.70 -4.94
CA PHE A 69 13.07 -13.31 -6.28
C PHE A 69 13.29 -11.81 -6.49
N TYR A 70 13.61 -11.40 -7.71
CA TYR A 70 13.69 -9.96 -8.02
C TYR A 70 12.30 -9.32 -8.17
N ASN A 71 11.26 -10.11 -8.39
CA ASN A 71 9.88 -9.67 -8.57
C ASN A 71 8.89 -10.40 -7.64
N LEU A 72 7.70 -9.83 -7.54
CA LEU A 72 6.54 -10.38 -6.84
C LEU A 72 5.32 -10.27 -7.76
N TYR A 73 4.72 -11.42 -8.06
CA TYR A 73 3.41 -11.49 -8.71
C TYR A 73 2.32 -11.44 -7.65
N LEU A 74 1.46 -10.44 -7.72
CA LEU A 74 0.38 -10.19 -6.79
C LEU A 74 -0.96 -10.10 -7.52
N ARG A 75 -1.89 -10.98 -7.17
CA ARG A 75 -3.27 -10.92 -7.67
C ARG A 75 -4.08 -10.03 -6.74
N ALA A 76 -4.65 -8.96 -7.27
CA ALA A 76 -5.53 -8.05 -6.57
C ALA A 76 -6.97 -8.21 -7.07
N GLU A 77 -7.91 -8.28 -6.14
CA GLU A 77 -9.35 -8.31 -6.41
C GLU A 77 -9.99 -7.13 -5.68
N LEU A 78 -10.52 -6.18 -6.44
CA LEU A 78 -11.31 -5.05 -5.95
C LEU A 78 -12.79 -5.43 -6.00
N LEU A 79 -13.44 -5.42 -4.84
CA LEU A 79 -14.86 -5.69 -4.67
C LEU A 79 -15.63 -4.39 -4.43
N ASP A 80 -16.80 -4.29 -5.05
CA ASP A 80 -17.76 -3.22 -4.83
C ASP A 80 -18.47 -3.34 -3.46
N PRO A 81 -19.27 -2.34 -3.06
CA PRO A 81 -20.02 -2.38 -1.81
C PRO A 81 -21.03 -3.53 -1.67
N ASP A 82 -21.40 -4.19 -2.78
CA ASP A 82 -22.29 -5.35 -2.77
C ASP A 82 -21.50 -6.67 -2.76
N GLY A 83 -20.16 -6.60 -2.66
CA GLY A 83 -19.24 -7.74 -2.66
C GLY A 83 -18.95 -8.33 -4.03
N LYS A 84 -19.35 -7.67 -5.13
CA LYS A 84 -19.10 -8.14 -6.49
C LYS A 84 -17.72 -7.67 -6.99
N PRO A 85 -16.99 -8.50 -7.74
CA PRO A 85 -15.71 -8.10 -8.30
C PRO A 85 -15.88 -6.99 -9.33
N LEU A 86 -15.25 -5.84 -9.06
CA LEU A 86 -15.21 -4.67 -9.94
C LEU A 86 -13.94 -4.68 -10.82
N ASP A 87 -12.81 -5.12 -10.27
CA ASP A 87 -11.56 -5.28 -11.01
C ASP A 87 -10.76 -6.46 -10.44
N VAL A 88 -10.16 -7.27 -11.31
CA VAL A 88 -9.31 -8.40 -10.91
C VAL A 88 -8.09 -8.43 -11.80
N LYS A 89 -6.91 -8.17 -11.23
CA LYS A 89 -5.66 -8.02 -11.99
C LYS A 89 -4.50 -8.74 -11.34
N LEU A 90 -3.56 -9.15 -12.19
CA LEU A 90 -2.26 -9.63 -11.79
C LEU A 90 -1.24 -8.51 -11.97
N HIS A 91 -0.54 -8.17 -10.91
CA HIS A 91 0.51 -7.16 -10.90
C HIS A 91 1.87 -7.85 -10.79
N GLU A 92 2.83 -7.38 -11.59
CA GLU A 92 4.24 -7.71 -11.43
C GLU A 92 4.95 -6.52 -10.79
N MET A 93 5.53 -6.73 -9.63
CA MET A 93 6.23 -5.69 -8.86
C MET A 93 7.69 -6.07 -8.72
N TYR A 94 8.61 -5.19 -9.11
CA TYR A 94 10.03 -5.43 -8.98
C TYR A 94 10.52 -4.98 -7.61
N LEU A 95 10.94 -5.93 -6.77
CA LEU A 95 11.47 -5.66 -5.43
C LEU A 95 13.00 -5.47 -5.46
N MET A 96 13.67 -6.08 -6.43
CA MET A 96 15.10 -5.92 -6.66
C MET A 96 15.40 -5.70 -8.14
N ASP A 97 16.54 -5.10 -8.42
CA ASP A 97 17.10 -5.01 -9.75
C ASP A 97 17.44 -6.41 -10.30
N LYS A 98 17.01 -6.69 -11.53
CA LYS A 98 17.10 -8.02 -12.14
C LYS A 98 18.53 -8.52 -12.36
N THR A 99 19.49 -7.60 -12.47
CA THR A 99 20.87 -7.91 -12.84
C THR A 99 21.79 -7.88 -11.63
N THR A 100 21.64 -6.84 -10.81
CA THR A 100 22.51 -6.57 -9.66
C THR A 100 21.99 -7.15 -8.35
N GLY A 101 20.70 -7.49 -8.29
CA GLY A 101 20.04 -7.90 -7.04
C GLY A 101 19.87 -6.76 -6.04
N LYS A 102 20.21 -5.52 -6.41
CA LYS A 102 20.06 -4.37 -5.52
C LYS A 102 18.58 -4.15 -5.19
N PRO A 103 18.19 -4.02 -3.91
CA PRO A 103 16.83 -3.68 -3.52
C PRO A 103 16.38 -2.35 -4.14
N LEU A 104 15.13 -2.31 -4.61
CA LEU A 104 14.51 -1.13 -5.23
C LEU A 104 13.62 -0.33 -4.26
N GLY A 105 13.47 -0.82 -3.03
CA GLY A 105 12.65 -0.19 -1.99
C GLY A 105 13.47 0.69 -1.06
N ASP A 106 12.77 1.52 -0.30
CA ASP A 106 13.37 2.34 0.74
C ASP A 106 13.51 1.49 2.02
N GLY A 107 14.65 1.58 2.68
CA GLY A 107 14.89 0.72 3.84
C GLY A 107 16.29 0.86 4.40
N SER A 108 16.53 0.18 5.51
CA SER A 108 17.85 0.10 6.14
C SER A 108 18.11 -1.31 6.65
N GLY A 109 19.37 -1.74 6.54
CA GLY A 109 19.75 -3.11 6.87
C GLY A 109 19.08 -4.12 5.94
N ASP A 110 18.31 -5.03 6.53
CA ASP A 110 17.79 -6.21 5.84
C ASP A 110 16.32 -6.10 5.46
N ILE A 111 15.71 -4.91 5.56
CA ILE A 111 14.27 -4.68 5.34
C ILE A 111 14.08 -3.56 4.32
N PHE A 112 13.20 -3.80 3.35
CA PHE A 112 12.88 -2.86 2.27
C PHE A 112 11.36 -2.70 2.16
N ASP A 113 10.92 -1.46 2.17
CA ASP A 113 9.55 -1.03 1.95
C ASP A 113 9.38 -0.52 0.51
N HIS A 114 8.31 -0.96 -0.12
CA HIS A 114 7.97 -0.60 -1.49
C HIS A 114 6.55 -0.05 -1.56
N GLN A 115 6.35 0.95 -2.41
CA GLN A 115 5.03 1.45 -2.77
C GLN A 115 4.89 1.49 -4.29
N PHE A 116 3.96 0.69 -4.81
CA PHE A 116 3.72 0.56 -6.24
C PHE A 116 2.38 1.18 -6.60
N LEU A 117 2.35 2.12 -7.55
CA LEU A 117 1.09 2.61 -8.12
C LEU A 117 0.44 1.47 -8.92
N ALA A 118 -0.57 0.85 -8.32
CA ALA A 118 -1.21 -0.35 -8.85
C ALA A 118 -2.37 0.00 -9.79
N ILE A 119 -3.23 0.94 -9.38
CA ILE A 119 -4.36 1.39 -10.18
C ILE A 119 -4.35 2.92 -10.20
N LYS A 120 -4.16 3.48 -11.40
CA LYS A 120 -4.05 4.93 -11.62
C LYS A 120 -5.38 5.50 -12.08
N ASN A 121 -5.73 6.70 -11.61
CA ASN A 121 -6.89 7.48 -12.06
C ASN A 121 -8.23 6.70 -12.01
N PHE A 122 -8.42 5.85 -11.00
CA PHE A 122 -9.62 5.05 -10.84
C PHE A 122 -10.81 5.91 -10.43
N LYS A 123 -11.96 5.74 -11.09
CA LYS A 123 -13.23 6.36 -10.70
C LYS A 123 -14.16 5.29 -10.14
N PHE A 124 -14.54 5.45 -8.89
CA PHE A 124 -15.48 4.53 -8.25
C PHE A 124 -16.90 4.78 -8.77
N PRO A 125 -17.68 3.74 -9.09
CA PRO A 125 -19.00 3.89 -9.70
C PRO A 125 -20.05 4.46 -8.74
N LYS A 126 -19.90 4.22 -7.43
CA LYS A 126 -20.81 4.70 -6.37
C LYS A 126 -20.09 4.94 -5.06
N ALA A 127 -20.68 5.75 -4.18
CA ALA A 127 -20.23 5.84 -2.80
C ALA A 127 -20.47 4.52 -2.06
N GLY A 128 -19.63 4.21 -1.08
CA GLY A 128 -19.75 2.99 -0.27
C GLY A 128 -18.40 2.42 0.17
N THR A 129 -18.45 1.30 0.88
CA THR A 129 -17.28 0.59 1.36
C THR A 129 -16.82 -0.42 0.32
N TYR A 130 -15.63 -0.22 -0.22
CA TYR A 130 -14.98 -1.13 -1.15
C TYR A 130 -14.01 -2.02 -0.38
N THR A 131 -13.66 -3.15 -0.97
CA THR A 131 -12.72 -4.09 -0.39
C THR A 131 -11.69 -4.51 -1.41
N ILE A 132 -10.40 -4.46 -1.06
CA ILE A 132 -9.33 -5.05 -1.85
C ILE A 132 -8.80 -6.29 -1.15
N ARG A 133 -8.69 -7.38 -1.89
CA ARG A 133 -8.04 -8.62 -1.47
C ARG A 133 -6.72 -8.77 -2.21
N LEU A 134 -5.65 -9.00 -1.47
CA LEU A 134 -4.32 -9.22 -2.01
C LEU A 134 -3.93 -10.69 -1.83
N LYS A 135 -3.58 -11.35 -2.93
CA LYS A 135 -3.16 -12.75 -2.93
C LYS A 135 -1.83 -12.90 -3.64
N GLN A 136 -0.85 -13.51 -2.97
CA GLN A 136 0.41 -13.86 -3.63
C GLN A 136 0.15 -14.88 -4.76
N TYR A 137 0.77 -14.65 -5.91
CA TYR A 137 0.62 -15.47 -7.11
C TYR A 137 1.98 -16.00 -7.60
N MET A 138 2.86 -16.31 -6.65
CA MET A 138 4.16 -16.93 -6.91
C MET A 138 4.02 -18.46 -6.92
N ARG A 139 4.99 -19.15 -7.53
CA ARG A 139 5.03 -20.62 -7.53
C ARG A 139 5.42 -21.21 -6.17
N LYS A 140 6.11 -20.44 -5.33
CA LYS A 140 6.61 -20.88 -4.02
C LYS A 140 5.55 -20.59 -2.94
N ASP A 141 5.15 -21.63 -2.21
CA ASP A 141 4.18 -21.55 -1.11
C ASP A 141 4.65 -22.42 0.07
N PRO A 142 4.84 -21.83 1.27
CA PRO A 142 4.75 -20.41 1.57
C PRO A 142 5.89 -19.61 0.93
N LEU A 143 5.67 -18.32 0.68
CA LEU A 143 6.63 -17.41 0.08
C LEU A 143 7.45 -16.68 1.17
N PRO A 144 8.69 -17.11 1.46
CA PRO A 144 9.49 -16.54 2.54
C PRO A 144 10.02 -15.16 2.15
N GLY A 145 10.22 -14.30 3.14
CA GLY A 145 10.84 -12.99 2.96
C GLY A 145 9.84 -11.86 2.72
N VAL A 146 8.54 -12.14 2.55
CA VAL A 146 7.50 -11.10 2.58
C VAL A 146 7.05 -10.91 4.03
N MET A 147 7.24 -9.70 4.55
CA MET A 147 7.00 -9.36 5.95
C MET A 147 5.66 -8.68 6.17
N ALA A 148 5.23 -7.83 5.24
CA ALA A 148 3.94 -7.15 5.30
C ALA A 148 3.46 -6.79 3.90
N VAL A 149 2.15 -6.68 3.73
CA VAL A 149 1.53 -6.09 2.55
C VAL A 149 0.42 -5.15 2.94
N GLY A 150 0.14 -4.18 2.08
CA GLY A 150 -0.85 -3.17 2.35
C GLY A 150 -1.38 -2.50 1.11
N ILE A 151 -2.32 -1.60 1.34
CA ILE A 151 -2.82 -0.70 0.31
C ILE A 151 -2.79 0.73 0.82
N ARG A 152 -2.69 1.65 -0.13
CA ARG A 152 -2.93 3.08 0.09
C ARG A 152 -3.89 3.58 -0.99
N VAL A 153 -4.90 4.33 -0.58
CA VAL A 153 -5.87 4.95 -1.48
C VAL A 153 -5.78 6.45 -1.32
N GLU A 154 -5.52 7.14 -2.42
CA GLU A 154 -5.40 8.59 -2.48
C GLU A 154 -6.43 9.19 -3.40
N LYS A 155 -7.03 10.31 -2.98
CA LYS A 155 -7.81 11.17 -3.86
C LYS A 155 -6.84 12.02 -4.68
N ILE A 156 -7.01 12.03 -6.00
CA ILE A 156 -6.27 12.94 -6.88
C ILE A 156 -6.93 14.31 -6.77
N ILE A 157 -6.23 15.26 -6.17
CA ILE A 157 -6.66 16.66 -6.15
C ILE A 157 -6.21 17.32 -7.47
N PRO A 158 -7.12 17.98 -8.21
CA PRO A 158 -6.78 18.79 -9.38
C PRO A 158 -5.83 19.95 -9.08
#